data_AF-A0A931EL20-F1
#
_entry.id   AF-A0A931EL20-F1
#
_cell.length_a   1.000
_cell.length_b   1.000
_cell.length_c   1.000
_cell.angle_alpha   90.00
_cell.angle_beta   90.00
_cell.angle_gamma   90.00
#
_symmetry.space_group_name_H-M   'P 1'
#
loop_
_entity.id
_entity.type
_entity.pdbx_description
1 polymer ?
#
loop_
_entity_poly.entity_id
_entity_poly.type
_entity_poly.pdbx_seq_one_letter_code
_entity_poly.pdbx_strand_id
1 'polypeptide(L)'
;MIEACQAAGLPAPEFAEANGGLRVTFRKNLLSVERLLAWGVSDRQIKAVLQLKTRGRITRGEYQKLTGVSRATAGRDLEALERDGWGAYYVLGPRIAQN
;
A
#
# COMPACT_ATOMS: atom_id res chain seq x y z
N MET A 1 -20.66 13.75 9.33
CA MET A 1 -19.61 13.56 8.30
C MET A 1 -18.31 13.04 8.91
N ILE A 2 -17.73 13.72 9.91
CA ILE A 2 -16.52 13.22 10.62
C ILE A 2 -16.79 11.87 11.29
N GLU A 3 -17.90 11.75 12.02
CA GLU A 3 -18.31 10.51 12.67
C GLU A 3 -18.53 9.35 11.68
N ALA A 4 -19.06 9.64 10.48
CA ALA A 4 -19.23 8.65 9.42
C ALA A 4 -17.88 8.18 8.84
N CYS A 5 -16.89 9.07 8.75
CA CYS A 5 -15.53 8.70 8.35
C CYS A 5 -14.88 7.80 9.43
N GLN A 6 -15.05 8.16 10.70
CA GLN A 6 -14.52 7.37 11.83
C GLN A 6 -15.17 5.98 11.90
N ALA A 7 -16.49 5.88 11.76
CA ALA A 7 -17.20 4.60 11.73
C ALA A 7 -16.76 3.71 10.55
N ALA A 8 -16.33 4.30 9.44
CA ALA A 8 -15.81 3.59 8.26
C ALA A 8 -14.29 3.33 8.30
N GLY A 9 -13.60 3.67 9.39
CA GLY A 9 -12.14 3.54 9.53
C GLY A 9 -11.33 4.46 8.60
N LEU A 10 -11.96 5.52 8.09
CA LEU A 10 -11.31 6.52 7.25
C LEU A 10 -10.69 7.62 8.14
N PRO A 11 -9.53 8.19 7.75
CA PRO A 11 -8.98 9.32 8.48
C PRO A 11 -9.94 10.50 8.37
N ALA A 12 -9.92 11.37 9.40
CA ALA A 12 -10.75 12.56 9.40
C ALA A 12 -10.47 13.42 8.15
N PRO A 13 -11.50 13.97 7.50
CA PRO A 13 -11.31 14.91 6.42
C PRO A 13 -10.66 16.20 6.93
N GLU A 14 -9.74 16.76 6.15
CA GLU A 14 -9.12 18.06 6.44
C GLU A 14 -9.95 19.17 5.81
N PHE A 15 -10.28 20.18 6.60
CA PHE A 15 -11.04 21.35 6.16
C PHE A 15 -10.12 22.56 6.06
N ALA A 16 -10.19 23.28 4.94
CA ALA A 16 -9.44 24.50 4.72
C ALA A 16 -10.28 25.50 3.92
N GLU A 17 -10.07 26.79 4.13
CA GLU A 17 -10.63 27.81 3.26
C GLU A 17 -9.74 27.98 2.02
N ALA A 18 -10.34 28.05 0.84
CA ALA A 18 -9.63 28.24 -0.41
C ALA A 18 -10.43 29.13 -1.36
N ASN A 19 -9.87 30.29 -1.72
CA ASN A 19 -10.47 31.26 -2.64
C ASN A 19 -11.93 31.65 -2.29
N GLY A 20 -12.20 31.88 -1.00
CA GLY A 20 -13.54 32.23 -0.51
C GLY A 20 -14.54 31.06 -0.49
N GLY A 21 -14.07 29.83 -0.67
CA GLY A 21 -14.88 28.61 -0.56
C GLY A 21 -14.30 27.61 0.44
N LEU A 22 -15.11 26.61 0.80
CA LEU A 22 -14.70 25.50 1.67
C LEU A 22 -14.04 24.39 0.84
N ARG A 23 -12.80 24.06 1.17
CA ARG A 23 -12.08 22.88 0.65
C ARG A 23 -12.11 21.76 1.69
N VAL A 24 -12.56 20.58 1.28
CA VAL A 24 -12.57 19.37 2.10
C VAL A 24 -11.66 18.33 1.44
N THR A 25 -10.63 17.88 2.16
CA THR A 25 -9.65 16.91 1.66
C THR A 25 -9.83 15.57 2.38
N PHE A 26 -10.24 14.54 1.62
CA PHE A 26 -10.30 13.17 2.13
C PHE A 26 -8.97 12.46 1.83
N ARG A 27 -8.19 12.13 2.86
CA ARG A 27 -7.00 11.31 2.68
C ARG A 27 -7.38 9.84 2.60
N LYS A 28 -7.00 9.17 1.52
CA LYS A 28 -7.29 7.74 1.31
C LYS A 28 -6.37 6.90 2.21
N ASN A 29 -6.81 6.48 3.40
CA ASN A 29 -6.08 5.47 4.17
C ASN A 29 -6.46 4.06 3.66
N LEU A 30 -6.01 3.74 2.44
CA LEU A 30 -6.40 2.50 1.76
C LEU A 30 -5.74 1.24 2.32
N LEU A 31 -4.61 1.38 3.02
CA LEU A 31 -3.70 0.29 3.31
C LEU A 31 -3.69 -0.09 4.80
N SER A 32 -4.84 0.00 5.47
CA SER A 32 -5.01 -0.60 6.80
C SER A 32 -4.97 -2.12 6.71
N VAL A 33 -4.28 -2.79 7.65
CA VAL A 33 -4.12 -4.25 7.67
C VAL A 33 -5.45 -4.99 7.57
N GLU A 34 -6.45 -4.58 8.35
CA GLU A 34 -7.79 -5.19 8.38
C GLU A 34 -8.47 -5.16 7.01
N ARG A 35 -8.33 -4.06 6.27
CA ARG A 35 -8.92 -3.89 4.94
C ARG A 35 -8.19 -4.71 3.88
N LEU A 36 -6.86 -4.79 3.98
CA LEU A 36 -6.06 -5.66 3.11
C LEU A 36 -6.41 -7.14 3.32
N LEU A 37 -6.61 -7.56 4.58
CA LEU A 37 -7.11 -8.89 4.92
C LEU A 37 -8.50 -9.14 4.33
N ALA A 38 -9.43 -8.18 4.50
CA ALA A 38 -10.77 -8.28 3.93
C ALA A 38 -10.79 -8.37 2.40
N TRP A 39 -9.77 -7.83 1.73
CA TRP A 39 -9.58 -7.94 0.28
C TRP A 39 -8.79 -9.18 -0.16
N GLY A 40 -8.48 -10.09 0.76
CA GLY A 40 -7.80 -11.36 0.45
C GLY A 40 -6.29 -11.22 0.24
N VAL A 41 -5.69 -10.09 0.64
CA VAL A 41 -4.24 -9.94 0.62
C VAL A 41 -3.64 -10.78 1.75
N SER A 42 -2.70 -11.66 1.41
CA SER A 42 -2.10 -12.57 2.39
C SER A 42 -1.21 -11.84 3.40
N ASP A 43 -1.04 -12.39 4.61
CA ASP A 43 -0.19 -11.80 5.67
C ASP A 43 1.23 -11.43 5.19
N ARG A 44 1.83 -12.28 4.37
CA ARG A 44 3.17 -12.05 3.78
C ARG A 44 3.20 -10.85 2.84
N GLN A 45 2.15 -10.68 2.04
CA GLN A 45 1.97 -9.54 1.15
C GLN A 45 1.65 -8.27 1.93
N ILE A 46 0.86 -8.35 3.00
CA ILE A 46 0.58 -7.23 3.91
C ILE A 46 1.88 -6.71 4.53
N LYS A 47 2.76 -7.59 5.02
CA LYS A 47 4.08 -7.19 5.54
C LYS A 47 4.87 -6.38 4.51
N ALA A 48 4.81 -6.77 3.24
CA ALA A 48 5.47 -6.03 2.17
C ALA A 48 4.81 -4.68 1.89
N VAL A 49 3.47 -4.60 1.83
CA VAL A 49 2.72 -3.35 1.67
C VAL A 49 3.04 -2.36 2.81
N LEU A 50 3.17 -2.84 4.04
CA LEU A 50 3.57 -2.02 5.19
C LEU A 50 5.01 -1.51 5.04
N GLN A 51 5.95 -2.35 4.60
CA GLN A 51 7.32 -1.92 4.31
C GLN A 51 7.36 -0.88 3.20
N LEU A 52 6.58 -1.06 2.12
CA LEU A 52 6.43 -0.09 1.04
C LEU A 52 5.92 1.25 1.55
N LYS A 53 4.93 1.25 2.45
CA LYS A 53 4.40 2.48 3.08
C LYS A 53 5.48 3.24 3.86
N THR A 54 6.41 2.53 4.51
CA THR A 54 7.49 3.17 5.30
C THR A 54 8.71 3.57 4.49
N ARG A 55 9.14 2.76 3.51
CA ARG A 55 10.43 2.90 2.82
C ARG A 55 10.30 3.31 1.36
N GLY A 56 9.09 3.24 0.80
CA GLY A 56 8.82 3.52 -0.62
C GLY A 56 9.45 2.52 -1.58
N ARG A 57 10.01 1.40 -1.12
CA ARG A 57 10.48 0.31 -1.99
C ARG A 57 10.70 -0.99 -1.24
N ILE A 58 10.59 -2.10 -1.96
CA ILE A 58 11.01 -3.41 -1.46
C ILE A 58 11.61 -4.22 -2.62
N THR A 59 12.81 -4.72 -2.43
CA THR A 59 13.44 -5.64 -3.39
C THR A 59 12.95 -7.06 -3.14
N ARG A 60 13.05 -7.93 -4.16
CA ARG A 60 12.73 -9.37 -4.01
C ARG A 60 13.54 -10.03 -2.90
N GLY A 61 14.82 -9.65 -2.72
CA GLY A 61 15.68 -10.17 -1.65
C GLY A 61 15.22 -9.71 -0.26
N GLU A 62 14.80 -8.46 -0.11
CA GLU A 62 14.21 -7.97 1.15
C GLU A 62 12.89 -8.66 1.46
N TYR A 63 12.02 -8.85 0.46
CA TYR A 63 10.77 -9.61 0.62
C TYR A 63 11.05 -11.05 1.08
N GLN A 64 12.04 -11.70 0.48
CA GLN A 64 12.44 -13.06 0.85
C GLN A 64 12.90 -13.14 2.31
N LYS A 65 13.74 -12.19 2.75
CA LYS A 65 14.19 -12.10 4.15
C LYS A 65 13.03 -11.81 5.12
N LEU A 66 12.09 -10.97 4.70
CA LEU A 66 10.92 -10.57 5.51
C LEU A 66 9.93 -11.71 5.72
N THR A 67 9.78 -12.59 4.74
CA THR A 67 8.70 -13.59 4.69
C THR A 67 9.20 -15.03 4.80
N GLY A 68 10.48 -15.29 4.57
CA GLY A 68 11.08 -16.62 4.60
C GLY A 68 10.73 -17.51 3.41
N VAL A 69 10.00 -17.00 2.41
CA VAL A 69 9.55 -17.81 1.26
C VAL A 69 10.67 -18.03 0.24
N SER A 70 10.48 -18.97 -0.70
CA SER A 70 11.42 -19.18 -1.79
C SER A 70 11.48 -18.00 -2.76
N ARG A 71 12.60 -17.83 -3.48
CA ARG A 71 12.78 -16.76 -4.47
C ARG A 71 11.69 -16.75 -5.56
N ALA A 72 11.21 -17.93 -5.95
CA ALA A 72 10.11 -18.07 -6.91
C ALA A 72 8.79 -17.56 -6.33
N THR A 73 8.47 -17.93 -5.08
CA THR A 73 7.26 -17.48 -4.39
C THR A 73 7.28 -15.97 -4.13
N ALA A 74 8.43 -15.44 -3.67
CA ALA A 74 8.62 -14.00 -3.52
C ALA A 74 8.36 -13.24 -4.82
N GLY A 75 8.76 -13.83 -5.96
CA GLY A 75 8.46 -13.26 -7.27
C GLY A 75 6.98 -13.18 -7.57
N ARG A 76 6.29 -14.32 -7.48
CA ARG A 76 4.85 -14.41 -7.77
C ARG A 76 4.03 -13.51 -6.85
N ASP A 77 4.38 -13.44 -5.57
CA ASP A 77 3.69 -12.59 -4.60
C ASP A 77 3.83 -11.10 -4.93
N LEU A 78 5.05 -10.67 -5.32
CA LEU A 78 5.32 -9.28 -5.70
C LEU A 78 4.65 -8.92 -7.03
N GLU A 79 4.63 -9.82 -8.00
CA GLU A 79 3.91 -9.67 -9.28
C GLU A 79 2.39 -9.58 -9.04
N ALA A 80 1.84 -10.39 -8.12
CA ALA A 80 0.43 -10.30 -7.74
C ALA A 80 0.11 -8.95 -7.08
N LEU A 81 0.97 -8.46 -6.18
CA LEU A 81 0.80 -7.14 -5.54
C LEU A 81 0.81 -5.98 -6.55
N GLU A 82 1.65 -6.08 -7.59
CA GLU A 82 1.70 -5.09 -8.68
C GLU A 82 0.43 -5.14 -9.53
N ARG A 83 0.03 -6.34 -9.99
CA ARG A 83 -1.17 -6.56 -10.80
C ARG A 83 -2.44 -6.10 -10.09
N ASP A 84 -2.56 -6.40 -8.80
CA ASP A 84 -3.78 -6.16 -8.02
C ASP A 84 -3.84 -4.71 -7.49
N GLY A 85 -2.86 -3.86 -7.82
CA GLY A 85 -2.85 -2.43 -7.49
C GLY A 85 -2.44 -2.10 -6.05
N TRP A 86 -2.05 -3.09 -5.26
CA TRP A 86 -1.60 -2.93 -3.87
C TRP A 86 -0.13 -2.47 -3.75
N GLY A 87 0.62 -2.48 -4.86
CA GLY A 87 2.05 -2.14 -4.90
C GLY A 87 2.50 -1.32 -6.13
N ALA A 88 1.57 -0.79 -6.93
CA ALA A 88 1.78 -0.26 -8.28
C ALA A 88 2.69 0.99 -8.40
N TYR A 89 3.35 1.45 -7.33
CA TYR A 89 4.30 2.57 -7.40
C TYR A 89 5.68 2.30 -6.77
N TYR A 90 5.92 1.14 -6.15
CA TYR A 90 7.10 0.97 -5.29
C TYR A 90 7.78 -0.41 -5.35
N VAL A 91 7.25 -1.37 -6.11
CA VAL A 91 7.85 -2.72 -6.18
C VAL A 91 9.07 -2.77 -7.10
N LEU A 92 9.20 -1.80 -8.02
CA LEU A 92 10.34 -1.70 -8.93
C LEU A 92 10.77 -0.23 -8.99
N GLY A 93 11.95 0.08 -8.45
CA GLY A 93 12.73 1.17 -9.05
C GLY A 93 12.82 0.91 -10.56
N PRO A 94 12.94 1.97 -11.40
CA PRO A 94 12.84 1.84 -12.85
C PRO A 94 13.66 0.62 -13.30
N ARG A 95 13.05 -0.21 -14.14
CA ARG A 95 13.68 -1.40 -14.72
C ARG A 95 14.82 -0.89 -15.60
N ILE A 96 15.98 -0.57 -15.00
CA ILE A 96 17.19 -0.23 -15.73
C ILE A 96 17.52 -1.52 -16.46
N ALA A 97 17.23 -1.53 -17.77
CA ALA A 97 17.76 -2.50 -18.69
C ALA A 97 19.27 -2.49 -18.49
N GLN A 98 19.80 -3.55 -17.87
CA GLN A 98 21.23 -3.79 -17.89
C GLN A 98 21.55 -4.17 -19.34
N ASN A 99 22.07 -3.20 -20.07
CA ASN A 99 22.96 -3.43 -21.21
C ASN A 99 24.39 -3.42 -20.68
#